data_AF-A0A2H6FFA7-F1
#
_entry.id   AF-A0A2H6FFA7-F1
#
_cell.length_a   1.000
_cell.length_b   1.000
_cell.length_c   1.000
_cell.angle_alpha   90.00
_cell.angle_beta   90.00
_cell.angle_gamma   90.00
#
_symmetry.space_group_name_H-M   'P 1'
#
loop_
_entity.id
_entity.type
_entity.pdbx_description
1 polymer ?
#
loop_
_entity_poly.entity_id
_entity_poly.type
_entity_poly.pdbx_seq_one_letter_code
_entity_poly.pdbx_strand_id
1 'polypeptide(L)'
;MSKLWGKKTEIEFFEKSMSFATPEQLFYVSDENRYLAYWPRGYKGKKTTLQSRNALIGDFTERWTRDLIQKVVNSKGLFAVQGAICKEIALPNNSPADVVISKTGSVHQKPEDILAIIEVKMSVVWNWELKDDKLICLGDYKTHQGNPGLLRSDSMLKAIGKSINIRVSSFKASRIPIVIMGNTPITNNYYSKVDQLKIAGIVQGFCSINPEPLDDNGENIKKTKENGFYRYDHFNELQEFFDNLLSEERSFFSSMKSKKELGHIIELANKEDSYEKKAERFLKLIKE
;
A
#
# COMPACT_ATOMS: atom_id res chain seq x y z
N MET A 1 -7.83 -17.04 -14.22
CA MET A 1 -7.92 -16.22 -12.99
C MET A 1 -6.54 -15.70 -12.63
N SER A 2 -6.40 -14.40 -12.35
CA SER A 2 -5.15 -13.84 -11.83
C SER A 2 -4.90 -14.35 -10.41
N LYS A 3 -3.72 -14.92 -10.15
CA LYS A 3 -3.33 -15.35 -8.81
C LYS A 3 -2.86 -14.13 -8.00
N LEU A 4 -3.30 -14.05 -6.74
CA LEU A 4 -2.82 -13.07 -5.77
C LEU A 4 -1.44 -13.47 -5.21
N TRP A 5 -0.91 -12.70 -4.26
CA TRP A 5 0.41 -12.98 -3.67
C TRP A 5 0.43 -14.34 -2.97
N GLY A 6 1.57 -15.04 -3.05
CA GLY A 6 1.75 -16.35 -2.45
C GLY A 6 3.19 -16.84 -2.56
N LYS A 7 3.48 -18.02 -2.01
CA LYS A 7 4.81 -18.65 -2.05
C LYS A 7 5.41 -18.73 -3.46
N LYS A 8 4.60 -19.06 -4.47
CA LYS A 8 5.06 -19.14 -5.87
C LYS A 8 5.58 -17.78 -6.38
N THR A 9 4.96 -16.69 -5.98
CA THR A 9 5.39 -15.33 -6.36
C THR A 9 6.71 -14.97 -5.68
N GLU A 10 6.94 -15.40 -4.45
CA GLU A 10 8.24 -15.21 -3.79
C GLU A 10 9.35 -16.07 -4.37
N ILE A 11 9.06 -17.32 -4.74
CA ILE A 11 9.99 -18.17 -5.50
C ILE A 11 10.38 -17.46 -6.80
N GLU A 12 9.41 -16.95 -7.55
CA GLU A 12 9.67 -16.19 -8.78
C GLU A 12 10.56 -14.96 -8.52
N PHE A 13 10.34 -14.24 -7.43
CA PHE A 13 11.19 -13.13 -7.02
C PHE A 13 12.65 -13.58 -6.81
N PHE A 14 12.87 -14.63 -6.01
CA PHE A 14 14.21 -15.13 -5.72
C PHE A 14 14.90 -15.67 -6.97
N GLU A 15 14.22 -16.51 -7.77
CA GLU A 15 14.75 -17.07 -9.02
C GLU A 15 15.16 -15.98 -10.01
N LYS A 16 14.30 -14.98 -10.22
CA LYS A 16 14.63 -13.84 -11.08
C LYS A 16 15.81 -13.05 -10.52
N SER A 17 15.83 -12.80 -9.22
CA SER A 17 16.89 -11.99 -8.60
C SER A 17 18.24 -12.69 -8.62
N MET A 18 18.29 -14.01 -8.42
CA MET A 18 19.52 -14.81 -8.47
C MET A 18 20.20 -14.79 -9.86
N SER A 19 19.49 -14.40 -10.93
CA SER A 19 20.10 -14.25 -12.25
C SER A 19 21.04 -13.03 -12.38
N PHE A 20 20.95 -12.06 -11.46
CA PHE A 20 21.75 -10.82 -11.51
C PHE A 20 22.28 -10.35 -10.15
N ALA A 21 21.87 -10.98 -9.04
CA ALA A 21 22.33 -10.67 -7.68
C ALA A 21 22.93 -11.92 -7.02
N THR A 22 23.95 -11.72 -6.18
CA THR A 22 24.56 -12.84 -5.45
C THR A 22 23.66 -13.33 -4.31
N PRO A 23 23.81 -14.59 -3.84
CA PRO A 23 23.07 -15.09 -2.68
C PRO A 23 23.18 -14.20 -1.45
N GLU A 24 24.35 -13.61 -1.16
CA GLU A 24 24.59 -12.73 -0.02
C GLU A 24 23.84 -11.39 -0.14
N GLN A 25 23.43 -11.00 -1.34
CA GLN A 25 22.58 -9.83 -1.55
C GLN A 25 21.10 -10.13 -1.29
N LEU A 26 20.69 -11.41 -1.30
CA LEU A 26 19.31 -11.88 -1.18
C LEU A 26 19.02 -12.57 0.16
N PHE A 27 20.03 -13.16 0.78
CA PHE A 27 19.91 -13.99 1.97
C PHE A 27 20.90 -13.53 3.05
N TYR A 28 20.49 -13.67 4.31
CA TYR A 28 21.41 -13.64 5.43
C TYR A 28 22.27 -14.90 5.42
N VAL A 29 23.55 -14.76 5.76
CA VAL A 29 24.46 -15.90 5.92
C VAL A 29 24.67 -16.17 7.40
N SER A 30 24.22 -17.33 7.88
CA SER A 30 24.40 -17.73 9.29
C SER A 30 25.85 -18.13 9.59
N ASP A 31 26.17 -18.28 10.88
CA ASP A 31 27.46 -18.80 11.35
C ASP A 31 27.73 -20.25 10.86
N GLU A 32 26.68 -20.96 10.41
CA GLU A 32 26.73 -22.31 9.83
C GLU A 32 26.73 -22.28 8.28
N ASN A 33 27.01 -21.13 7.65
CA ASN A 33 26.96 -20.92 6.20
C ASN A 33 25.60 -21.24 5.56
N ARG A 34 24.50 -21.02 6.28
CA ARG A 34 23.13 -21.16 5.74
C ARG A 34 22.65 -19.84 5.17
N TYR A 35 22.05 -19.88 3.99
CA TYR A 35 21.46 -18.72 3.32
C TYR A 35 19.97 -18.62 3.63
N LEU A 36 19.58 -17.64 4.45
CA LEU A 36 18.24 -17.53 5.04
C LEU A 36 17.57 -16.20 4.69
N ALA A 37 16.31 -16.20 4.29
CA ALA A 37 15.57 -14.97 4.02
C ALA A 37 15.32 -14.18 5.33
N TYR A 38 15.09 -14.89 6.43
CA TYR A 38 15.01 -14.30 7.75
C TYR A 38 15.73 -15.16 8.77
N TRP A 39 16.23 -14.53 9.82
CA TRP A 39 16.79 -15.28 10.95
C TRP A 39 15.69 -16.14 11.58
N PRO A 40 15.86 -17.46 11.77
CA PRO A 40 14.87 -18.31 12.42
C PRO A 40 14.56 -17.82 13.84
N ARG A 41 13.33 -18.00 14.32
CA ARG A 41 12.96 -17.66 15.69
C ARG A 41 13.86 -18.42 16.67
N GLY A 42 14.53 -17.69 17.56
CA GLY A 42 15.47 -18.28 18.52
C GLY A 42 16.93 -18.36 18.06
N TYR A 43 17.27 -17.95 16.82
CA TYR A 43 18.67 -17.80 16.40
C TYR A 43 19.45 -16.86 17.33
N LYS A 44 20.54 -17.39 17.91
CA LYS A 44 21.43 -16.71 18.90
C LYS A 44 22.78 -16.25 18.33
N GLY A 45 23.10 -16.67 17.11
CA GLY A 45 24.37 -16.33 16.45
C GLY A 45 24.48 -14.85 16.08
N LYS A 46 25.62 -14.48 15.47
CA LYS A 46 25.84 -13.09 15.03
C LYS A 46 24.87 -12.76 13.91
N LYS A 47 24.26 -11.58 13.97
CA LYS A 47 23.31 -11.09 12.98
C LYS A 47 23.91 -9.95 12.19
N THR A 48 23.64 -9.95 10.89
CA THR A 48 23.99 -8.88 9.96
C THR A 48 22.73 -8.18 9.47
N THR A 49 22.91 -7.02 8.83
CA THR A 49 21.85 -6.29 8.15
C THR A 49 21.90 -6.61 6.65
N LEU A 50 20.74 -6.74 6.02
CA LEU A 50 20.62 -7.03 4.59
C LEU A 50 19.77 -5.94 3.93
N GLN A 51 20.44 -4.89 3.43
CA GLN A 51 19.77 -3.75 2.81
C GLN A 51 19.46 -3.98 1.33
N SER A 52 20.35 -4.70 0.61
CA SER A 52 20.23 -4.97 -0.84
C SER A 52 18.91 -5.63 -1.21
N ARG A 53 18.51 -6.70 -0.50
CA ARG A 53 17.23 -7.38 -0.75
C ARG A 53 16.04 -6.42 -0.65
N ASN A 54 16.04 -5.50 0.32
CA ASN A 54 14.89 -4.62 0.54
C ASN A 54 14.62 -3.72 -0.68
N ALA A 55 15.66 -3.28 -1.39
CA ALA A 55 15.50 -2.54 -2.64
C ALA A 55 14.97 -3.44 -3.77
N LEU A 56 15.52 -4.66 -3.89
CA LEU A 56 15.14 -5.62 -4.93
C LEU A 56 13.68 -6.09 -4.80
N ILE A 57 13.25 -6.46 -3.59
CA ILE A 57 11.85 -6.85 -3.36
C ILE A 57 10.91 -5.65 -3.51
N GLY A 58 11.37 -4.44 -3.20
CA GLY A 58 10.64 -3.19 -3.45
C GLY A 58 10.27 -3.07 -4.92
N ASP A 59 11.25 -2.99 -5.82
CA ASP A 59 11.01 -2.87 -7.27
C ASP A 59 10.15 -4.02 -7.81
N PHE A 60 10.42 -5.25 -7.37
CA PHE A 60 9.64 -6.41 -7.77
C PHE A 60 8.16 -6.26 -7.39
N THR A 61 7.87 -5.87 -6.14
CA THR A 61 6.48 -5.76 -5.65
C THR A 61 5.74 -4.57 -6.25
N GLU A 62 6.42 -3.46 -6.55
CA GLU A 62 5.82 -2.34 -7.27
C GLU A 62 5.41 -2.75 -8.68
N ARG A 63 6.30 -3.41 -9.42
CA ARG A 63 6.02 -3.91 -10.77
C ARG A 63 4.91 -4.94 -10.77
N TRP A 64 4.95 -5.88 -9.83
CA TRP A 64 3.91 -6.88 -9.65
C TRP A 64 2.56 -6.23 -9.34
N THR A 65 2.54 -5.20 -8.49
CA THR A 65 1.32 -4.44 -8.17
C THR A 65 0.80 -3.70 -9.38
N ARG A 66 1.66 -3.03 -10.16
CA ARG A 66 1.28 -2.40 -11.43
C ARG A 66 0.58 -3.40 -12.35
N ASP A 67 1.16 -4.59 -12.53
CA ASP A 67 0.59 -5.61 -13.41
C ASP A 67 -0.74 -6.18 -12.91
N LEU A 68 -0.90 -6.33 -11.59
CA LEU A 68 -2.17 -6.72 -10.99
C LEU A 68 -3.25 -5.64 -11.23
N ILE A 69 -2.91 -4.38 -10.96
CA ILE A 69 -3.83 -3.25 -11.10
C ILE A 69 -4.17 -2.99 -12.56
N GLN A 70 -3.23 -3.18 -13.48
CA GLN A 70 -3.53 -3.07 -14.92
C GLN A 70 -4.63 -4.04 -15.31
N LYS A 71 -4.63 -5.27 -14.78
CA LYS A 71 -5.71 -6.24 -15.03
C LYS A 71 -7.05 -5.81 -14.43
N VAL A 72 -7.03 -5.13 -13.28
CA VAL A 72 -8.24 -4.58 -12.64
C VAL A 72 -8.87 -3.50 -13.53
N VAL A 73 -8.06 -2.64 -14.16
CA VAL A 73 -8.56 -1.45 -14.87
C VAL A 73 -8.58 -1.60 -16.40
N ASN A 74 -8.14 -2.74 -16.94
CA ASN A 74 -7.97 -2.94 -18.39
C ASN A 74 -9.26 -2.72 -19.18
N SER A 75 -10.39 -3.20 -18.67
CA SER A 75 -11.70 -3.06 -19.31
C SER A 75 -12.22 -1.62 -19.35
N LYS A 76 -11.61 -0.72 -18.56
CA LYS A 76 -12.00 0.70 -18.45
C LYS A 76 -11.15 1.62 -19.34
N GLY A 77 -10.19 1.08 -20.09
CA GLY A 77 -9.27 1.88 -20.90
C GLY A 77 -8.30 2.75 -20.08
N LEU A 78 -8.06 2.38 -18.83
CA LEU A 78 -7.17 3.09 -17.90
C LEU A 78 -5.80 2.40 -17.80
N PHE A 79 -4.83 3.11 -17.23
CA PHE A 79 -3.45 2.66 -17.09
C PHE A 79 -3.04 2.55 -15.63
N ALA A 80 -2.36 1.46 -15.28
CA ALA A 80 -1.58 1.36 -14.07
C ALA A 80 -0.15 1.80 -14.36
N VAL A 81 0.28 2.93 -13.78
CA VAL A 81 1.60 3.52 -14.03
C VAL A 81 2.46 3.37 -12.78
N GLN A 82 3.61 2.72 -12.92
CA GLN A 82 4.61 2.61 -11.85
C GLN A 82 5.48 3.88 -11.80
N GLY A 83 5.86 4.33 -10.61
CA GLY A 83 6.83 5.42 -10.43
C GLY A 83 6.31 6.80 -10.87
N ALA A 84 5.00 7.03 -10.79
CA ALA A 84 4.38 8.23 -11.31
C ALA A 84 4.80 9.51 -10.58
N ILE A 85 5.10 10.55 -11.36
CA ILE A 85 5.60 11.84 -10.90
C ILE A 85 4.54 12.91 -11.13
N CYS A 86 4.12 13.58 -10.06
CA CYS A 86 3.22 14.72 -10.09
C CYS A 86 3.58 15.71 -8.96
N LYS A 87 4.44 16.69 -9.30
CA LYS A 87 4.95 17.67 -8.31
C LYS A 87 3.85 18.48 -7.64
N GLU A 88 2.75 18.74 -8.35
CA GLU A 88 1.61 19.53 -7.87
C GLU A 88 0.84 18.89 -6.71
N ILE A 89 1.03 17.59 -6.48
CA ILE A 89 0.44 16.85 -5.36
C ILE A 89 1.51 16.16 -4.48
N ALA A 90 2.70 16.76 -4.42
CA ALA A 90 3.85 16.29 -3.65
C ALA A 90 4.35 14.87 -4.01
N LEU A 91 4.32 14.52 -5.29
CA LEU A 91 4.96 13.32 -5.86
C LEU A 91 6.14 13.71 -6.77
N PRO A 92 7.25 14.25 -6.22
CA PRO A 92 8.42 14.62 -7.01
C PRO A 92 9.21 13.39 -7.49
N ASN A 93 10.18 13.59 -8.39
CA ASN A 93 11.01 12.50 -8.93
C ASN A 93 11.80 11.71 -7.87
N ASN A 94 12.15 12.33 -6.73
CA ASN A 94 12.86 11.67 -5.63
C ASN A 94 11.92 10.98 -4.63
N SER A 95 10.61 11.10 -4.80
CA SER A 95 9.59 10.42 -4.00
C SER A 95 8.30 10.26 -4.83
N PRO A 96 8.37 9.54 -5.97
CA PRO A 96 7.21 9.33 -6.83
C PRO A 96 6.16 8.45 -6.13
N ALA A 97 4.98 8.33 -6.72
CA ALA A 97 4.03 7.29 -6.31
C ALA A 97 4.52 5.93 -6.82
N ASP A 98 4.35 4.90 -5.99
CA ASP A 98 4.76 3.53 -6.33
C ASP A 98 3.96 3.03 -7.53
N VAL A 99 2.61 3.13 -7.47
CA VAL A 99 1.70 2.90 -8.60
C VAL A 99 0.56 3.92 -8.57
N VAL A 100 0.08 4.36 -9.73
CA VAL A 100 -1.18 5.11 -9.87
C VAL A 100 -2.09 4.47 -10.90
N ILE A 101 -3.40 4.64 -10.72
CA ILE A 101 -4.38 4.43 -11.78
C ILE A 101 -4.56 5.77 -12.47
N SER A 102 -4.38 5.82 -13.79
CA SER A 102 -4.41 7.06 -14.57
C SER A 102 -5.19 6.91 -15.88
N LYS A 103 -5.70 8.03 -16.38
CA LYS A 103 -6.22 8.18 -17.74
C LYS A 103 -5.14 8.09 -18.81
N THR A 104 -3.86 8.26 -18.45
CA THR A 104 -2.72 8.21 -19.38
C THR A 104 -1.64 7.27 -18.89
N GLY A 105 -0.92 6.63 -19.82
CA GLY A 105 0.21 5.74 -19.51
C GLY A 105 1.54 6.44 -19.20
N SER A 106 1.57 7.77 -19.10
CA SER A 106 2.80 8.55 -18.91
C SER A 106 3.33 8.46 -17.47
N VAL A 107 4.65 8.43 -17.26
CA VAL A 107 5.21 8.56 -15.90
C VAL A 107 5.00 9.96 -15.34
N HIS A 108 5.07 10.99 -16.18
CA HIS A 108 4.76 12.36 -15.79
C HIS A 108 3.26 12.58 -15.87
N GLN A 109 2.64 12.84 -14.72
CA GLN A 109 1.21 12.90 -14.54
C GLN A 109 0.75 14.32 -14.21
N LYS A 110 -0.46 14.66 -14.67
CA LYS A 110 -1.21 15.81 -14.16
C LYS A 110 -2.19 15.34 -13.08
N PRO A 111 -2.51 16.16 -12.08
CA PRO A 111 -3.45 15.76 -11.02
C PRO A 111 -4.80 15.27 -11.55
N GLU A 112 -5.34 15.88 -12.60
CA GLU A 112 -6.63 15.53 -13.22
C GLU A 112 -6.64 14.18 -13.96
N ASP A 113 -5.47 13.62 -14.26
CA ASP A 113 -5.32 12.32 -14.91
C ASP A 113 -5.24 11.17 -13.89
N ILE A 114 -4.80 11.47 -12.66
CA ILE A 114 -4.64 10.48 -11.59
C ILE A 114 -6.01 10.21 -10.95
N LEU A 115 -6.42 8.94 -11.01
CA LEU A 115 -7.69 8.47 -10.47
C LEU A 115 -7.54 7.75 -9.13
N ALA A 116 -6.36 7.20 -8.83
CA ALA A 116 -6.02 6.65 -7.53
C ALA A 116 -4.49 6.57 -7.37
N ILE A 117 -4.02 6.71 -6.14
CA ILE A 117 -2.62 6.47 -5.75
C ILE A 117 -2.56 5.19 -4.93
N ILE A 118 -1.60 4.33 -5.26
CA ILE A 118 -1.37 3.05 -4.59
C ILE A 118 0.07 3.05 -4.08
N GLU A 119 0.20 3.05 -2.76
CA GLU A 119 1.49 2.93 -2.08
C GLU A 119 1.74 1.47 -1.71
N VAL A 120 2.86 0.91 -2.15
CA VAL A 120 3.21 -0.50 -1.96
C VAL A 120 4.05 -0.66 -0.69
N LYS A 121 3.63 -1.58 0.18
CA LYS A 121 4.28 -1.95 1.45
C LYS A 121 4.32 -3.47 1.58
N MET A 122 4.69 -4.12 0.49
CA MET A 122 4.86 -5.57 0.40
C MET A 122 6.32 -5.97 0.67
N SER A 123 6.54 -7.21 1.06
CA SER A 123 7.89 -7.79 1.19
C SER A 123 7.86 -9.31 1.03
N VAL A 124 9.01 -9.97 1.15
CA VAL A 124 9.07 -11.41 1.44
C VAL A 124 8.33 -11.65 2.76
N VAL A 125 7.47 -12.67 2.82
CA VAL A 125 6.64 -13.02 3.99
C VAL A 125 7.17 -14.28 4.66
N TRP A 126 7.49 -15.30 3.86
CA TRP A 126 7.97 -16.59 4.34
C TRP A 126 9.48 -16.59 4.56
N ASN A 127 9.93 -17.47 5.45
CA ASN A 127 11.35 -17.72 5.63
C ASN A 127 11.81 -18.78 4.62
N TRP A 128 12.68 -18.38 3.70
CA TRP A 128 13.25 -19.25 2.68
C TRP A 128 14.70 -19.56 3.00
N GLU A 129 15.12 -20.80 2.79
CA GLU A 129 16.52 -21.20 2.78
C GLU A 129 16.95 -21.51 1.36
N LEU A 130 18.08 -20.96 0.93
CA LEU A 130 18.75 -21.38 -0.29
C LEU A 130 19.74 -22.50 0.05
N LYS A 131 19.49 -23.70 -0.48
CA LYS A 131 20.33 -24.89 -0.30
C LYS A 131 20.43 -25.65 -1.61
N ASP A 132 21.65 -25.94 -2.06
CA ASP A 132 21.91 -26.66 -3.31
C ASP A 132 21.13 -26.07 -4.51
N ASP A 133 21.18 -24.74 -4.64
CA ASP A 133 20.45 -23.94 -5.63
C ASP A 133 18.91 -24.10 -5.61
N LYS A 134 18.35 -24.59 -4.50
CA LYS A 134 16.91 -24.75 -4.29
C LYS A 134 16.41 -23.92 -3.12
N LEU A 135 15.22 -23.36 -3.28
CA LEU A 135 14.52 -22.63 -2.24
C LEU A 135 13.66 -23.57 -1.42
N ILE A 136 13.92 -23.64 -0.12
CA ILE A 136 13.19 -24.44 0.85
C ILE A 136 12.43 -23.49 1.78
N CYS A 137 11.10 -23.61 1.84
CA CYS A 137 10.30 -22.84 2.78
C CYS A 137 10.45 -23.42 4.19
N LEU A 138 11.04 -22.65 5.10
CA LEU A 138 11.19 -23.00 6.52
C LEU A 138 9.96 -22.65 7.36
N GLY A 139 9.11 -21.73 6.89
CA GLY A 139 7.82 -21.41 7.49
C GLY A 139 7.36 -19.98 7.21
N ASP A 140 6.22 -19.61 7.78
CA ASP A 140 5.60 -18.30 7.62
C ASP A 140 6.22 -17.19 8.51
N TYR A 141 5.59 -16.01 8.51
CA TYR A 141 6.09 -14.86 9.25
C TYR A 141 6.08 -15.02 10.79
N LYS A 142 5.44 -16.05 11.34
CA LYS A 142 5.51 -16.41 12.75
C LYS A 142 6.71 -17.30 13.06
N THR A 143 7.45 -17.84 12.09
CA THR A 143 8.58 -18.75 12.38
C THR A 143 9.94 -18.07 12.37
N HIS A 144 10.00 -16.78 11.99
CA HIS A 144 11.26 -16.05 11.84
C HIS A 144 11.32 -14.75 12.66
N GLN A 145 12.49 -14.14 12.69
CA GLN A 145 12.79 -12.87 13.35
C GLN A 145 12.78 -11.77 12.29
N GLY A 146 11.87 -10.83 12.48
CA GLY A 146 11.65 -9.73 11.55
C GLY A 146 10.17 -9.68 11.18
N ASN A 147 9.62 -8.48 11.17
CA ASN A 147 8.25 -8.28 10.74
C ASN A 147 8.27 -7.95 9.23
N PRO A 148 7.52 -8.67 8.39
CA PRO A 148 7.37 -8.33 6.97
C PRO A 148 6.28 -7.28 6.75
N GLY A 149 6.37 -6.55 5.63
CA GLY A 149 5.33 -5.65 5.15
C GLY A 149 4.73 -4.71 6.20
N LEU A 150 3.40 -4.77 6.33
CA LEU A 150 2.60 -3.93 7.23
C LEU A 150 2.65 -4.38 8.70
N LEU A 151 3.26 -5.53 9.02
CA LEU A 151 3.55 -5.91 10.41
C LEU A 151 4.65 -5.02 11.02
N ARG A 152 5.41 -4.29 10.19
CA ARG A 152 6.38 -3.30 10.67
C ARG A 152 5.72 -1.94 10.92
N SER A 153 5.88 -1.44 12.15
CA SER A 153 5.43 -0.10 12.53
C SER A 153 6.03 1.00 11.66
N ASP A 154 7.30 0.90 11.25
CA ASP A 154 7.93 1.92 10.40
C ASP A 154 7.30 1.95 9.00
N SER A 155 6.94 0.79 8.45
CA SER A 155 6.30 0.67 7.13
C SER A 155 4.89 1.26 7.16
N MET A 156 4.12 1.00 8.23
CA MET A 156 2.83 1.64 8.49
C MET A 156 2.96 3.17 8.59
N LEU A 157 3.90 3.67 9.40
CA LEU A 157 4.07 5.11 9.61
C LEU A 157 4.53 5.84 8.35
N LYS A 158 5.40 5.24 7.53
CA LYS A 158 5.82 5.80 6.23
C LYS A 158 4.64 5.92 5.27
N ALA A 159 3.81 4.89 5.17
CA ALA A 159 2.61 4.91 4.32
C ALA A 159 1.62 6.01 4.76
N ILE A 160 1.37 6.13 6.06
CA ILE A 160 0.51 7.18 6.63
C ILE A 160 1.12 8.57 6.36
N GLY A 161 2.42 8.73 6.64
CA GLY A 161 3.13 10.00 6.46
C GLY A 161 3.10 10.50 5.01
N LYS A 162 3.35 9.62 4.04
CA LYS A 162 3.27 9.96 2.60
C LYS A 162 1.84 10.34 2.20
N SER A 163 0.84 9.61 2.71
CA SER A 163 -0.57 9.91 2.45
C SER A 163 -0.96 11.30 2.98
N ILE A 164 -0.56 11.64 4.21
CA ILE A 164 -0.79 12.97 4.79
C ILE A 164 -0.09 14.04 3.94
N ASN A 165 1.17 13.82 3.55
CA ASN A 165 1.92 14.78 2.73
C ASN A 165 1.21 15.09 1.41
N ILE A 166 0.69 14.06 0.72
CA ILE A 166 -0.11 14.23 -0.49
C ILE A 166 -1.39 15.02 -0.18
N ARG A 167 -2.13 14.64 0.88
CA ARG A 167 -3.40 15.29 1.27
C ARG A 167 -3.28 16.78 1.57
N VAL A 168 -2.19 17.19 2.21
CA VAL A 168 -1.95 18.60 2.58
C VAL A 168 -1.22 19.41 1.52
N SER A 169 -0.67 18.75 0.48
CA SER A 169 0.14 19.42 -0.55
C SER A 169 -0.66 20.37 -1.45
N SER A 170 -1.88 19.99 -1.81
CA SER A 170 -2.70 20.71 -2.78
C SER A 170 -4.14 20.22 -2.75
N PHE A 171 -5.09 21.14 -2.98
CA PHE A 171 -6.50 20.78 -3.16
C PHE A 171 -6.71 19.86 -4.37
N LYS A 172 -5.79 19.84 -5.35
CA LYS A 172 -5.87 18.94 -6.49
C LYS A 172 -5.76 17.47 -6.08
N ALA A 173 -5.16 17.19 -4.92
CA ALA A 173 -5.08 15.86 -4.33
C ALA A 173 -6.34 15.44 -3.56
N SER A 174 -7.28 16.35 -3.30
CA SER A 174 -8.43 16.07 -2.40
C SER A 174 -9.36 15.00 -2.95
N ARG A 175 -9.46 14.88 -4.27
CA ARG A 175 -10.32 13.93 -4.98
C ARG A 175 -9.64 12.60 -5.28
N ILE A 176 -8.32 12.52 -5.10
CA ILE A 176 -7.56 11.32 -5.44
C ILE A 176 -7.60 10.38 -4.23
N PRO A 177 -8.21 9.19 -4.33
CA PRO A 177 -8.12 8.18 -3.28
C PRO A 177 -6.70 7.62 -3.17
N ILE A 178 -6.28 7.29 -1.95
CA ILE A 178 -4.99 6.71 -1.63
C ILE A 178 -5.22 5.34 -0.99
N VAL A 179 -4.61 4.30 -1.55
CA VAL A 179 -4.69 2.92 -1.09
C VAL A 179 -3.30 2.44 -0.72
N ILE A 180 -3.19 1.73 0.41
CA ILE A 180 -1.93 1.08 0.82
C ILE A 180 -2.04 -0.40 0.48
N MET A 181 -1.17 -0.88 -0.41
CA MET A 181 -1.12 -2.28 -0.85
C MET A 181 -0.04 -3.04 -0.07
N GLY A 182 -0.42 -4.08 0.65
CA GLY A 182 0.47 -4.96 1.40
C GLY A 182 0.18 -6.43 1.12
N ASN A 183 0.95 -7.33 1.73
CA ASN A 183 0.81 -8.78 1.58
C ASN A 183 0.94 -9.51 2.92
N THR A 184 0.70 -8.78 4.01
CA THR A 184 0.72 -9.27 5.39
C THR A 184 -0.51 -8.75 6.12
N PRO A 185 -0.91 -9.41 7.22
CA PRO A 185 -1.78 -8.80 8.23
C PRO A 185 -1.17 -7.53 8.82
N ILE A 186 -1.95 -6.84 9.66
CA ILE A 186 -1.49 -5.75 10.53
C ILE A 186 -1.55 -6.19 12.00
N THR A 187 -0.81 -5.51 12.87
CA THR A 187 -0.88 -5.77 14.32
C THR A 187 -2.15 -5.13 14.92
N ASN A 188 -2.67 -5.74 15.98
CA ASN A 188 -3.89 -5.31 16.67
C ASN A 188 -3.88 -3.83 17.10
N ASN A 189 -2.73 -3.31 17.50
CA ASN A 189 -2.55 -1.90 17.88
C ASN A 189 -2.83 -0.90 16.74
N TYR A 190 -2.87 -1.36 15.48
CA TYR A 190 -3.23 -0.53 14.33
C TYR A 190 -4.69 -0.66 13.90
N TYR A 191 -5.49 -1.57 14.47
CA TYR A 191 -6.85 -1.83 13.97
C TYR A 191 -7.74 -0.59 14.03
N SER A 192 -7.81 0.07 15.19
CA SER A 192 -8.56 1.32 15.34
C SER A 192 -7.97 2.45 14.50
N LYS A 193 -6.64 2.48 14.33
CA LYS A 193 -5.93 3.52 13.60
C LYS A 193 -6.24 3.47 12.10
N VAL A 194 -6.23 2.30 11.47
CA VAL A 194 -6.56 2.18 10.05
C VAL A 194 -8.03 2.50 9.77
N ASP A 195 -8.92 2.15 10.69
CA ASP A 195 -10.34 2.52 10.61
C ASP A 195 -10.51 4.05 10.70
N GLN A 196 -9.84 4.71 11.64
CA GLN A 196 -9.85 6.16 11.78
C GLN A 196 -9.25 6.87 10.55
N LEU A 197 -8.15 6.37 9.98
CA LEU A 197 -7.54 6.93 8.77
C LEU A 197 -8.50 6.88 7.57
N LYS A 198 -9.29 5.82 7.48
CA LYS A 198 -10.32 5.66 6.45
C LYS A 198 -11.50 6.60 6.66
N ILE A 199 -12.02 6.67 7.87
CA ILE A 199 -13.10 7.60 8.24
C ILE A 199 -12.68 9.05 7.98
N ALA A 200 -11.45 9.42 8.37
CA ALA A 200 -10.92 10.74 8.14
C ALA A 200 -10.61 11.03 6.66
N GLY A 201 -10.71 10.05 5.77
CA GLY A 201 -10.43 10.20 4.34
C GLY A 201 -8.94 10.32 3.98
N ILE A 202 -8.02 10.08 4.93
CA ILE A 202 -6.57 10.17 4.70
C ILE A 202 -6.12 9.03 3.78
N VAL A 203 -6.56 7.80 4.07
CA VAL A 203 -6.28 6.57 3.32
C VAL A 203 -7.59 5.80 3.11
N GLN A 204 -7.93 5.42 1.89
CA GLN A 204 -9.21 4.77 1.58
C GLN A 204 -9.22 3.26 1.87
N GLY A 205 -8.06 2.64 2.04
CA GLY A 205 -7.94 1.27 2.54
C GLY A 205 -6.49 0.80 2.65
N PHE A 206 -6.25 -0.05 3.65
CA PHE A 206 -5.07 -0.89 3.75
C PHE A 206 -5.44 -2.30 3.25
N CYS A 207 -4.99 -2.64 2.05
CA CYS A 207 -5.30 -3.89 1.39
C CYS A 207 -4.18 -4.91 1.63
N SER A 208 -4.50 -6.11 2.11
CA SER A 208 -3.58 -7.25 2.01
C SER A 208 -4.01 -8.16 0.87
N ILE A 209 -3.10 -8.47 -0.05
CA ILE A 209 -3.36 -9.32 -1.23
C ILE A 209 -2.68 -10.68 -1.12
N ASN A 210 -2.46 -11.16 0.10
CA ASN A 210 -2.00 -12.51 0.39
C ASN A 210 -3.13 -13.26 1.10
N PRO A 211 -3.86 -14.16 0.42
CA PRO A 211 -4.99 -14.89 1.00
C PRO A 211 -4.59 -15.83 2.13
N GLU A 212 -3.41 -16.44 2.03
CA GLU A 212 -2.92 -17.51 2.90
C GLU A 212 -1.54 -17.14 3.46
N PRO A 213 -1.41 -16.09 4.31
CA PRO A 213 -0.11 -15.63 4.81
C PRO A 213 0.48 -16.53 5.90
N LEU A 214 -0.23 -17.57 6.33
CA LEU A 214 0.15 -18.52 7.36
C LEU A 214 0.12 -19.94 6.81
N ASP A 215 1.08 -20.77 7.22
CA ASP A 215 1.21 -22.14 6.72
C ASP A 215 0.24 -23.12 7.39
N ASP A 216 -0.22 -22.77 8.60
CA ASP A 216 -1.09 -23.60 9.44
C ASP A 216 -2.58 -23.27 9.32
N ASN A 217 -2.96 -22.40 8.38
CA ASN A 217 -4.31 -21.79 8.30
C ASN A 217 -4.75 -21.15 9.63
N GLY A 218 -3.80 -20.72 10.46
CA GLY A 218 -4.08 -20.09 11.74
C GLY A 218 -4.86 -18.78 11.58
N GLU A 219 -5.41 -18.31 12.71
CA GLU A 219 -6.20 -17.08 12.72
C GLU A 219 -5.32 -15.90 12.29
N ASN A 220 -5.78 -15.20 11.25
CA ASN A 220 -5.24 -13.93 10.80
C ASN A 220 -6.41 -13.04 10.34
N ILE A 221 -6.29 -11.74 10.60
CA ILE A 221 -7.39 -10.80 10.40
C ILE A 221 -7.80 -10.70 8.92
N LYS A 222 -9.10 -10.93 8.65
CA LYS A 222 -9.70 -10.67 7.32
C LYS A 222 -10.01 -9.19 7.14
N LYS A 223 -10.56 -8.52 8.15
CA LYS A 223 -10.97 -7.12 8.10
C LYS A 223 -11.03 -6.48 9.49
N THR A 224 -10.80 -5.18 9.56
CA THR A 224 -11.11 -4.38 10.76
C THR A 224 -12.59 -3.98 10.78
N LYS A 225 -13.05 -3.38 11.89
CA LYS A 225 -14.47 -3.10 12.12
C LYS A 225 -15.07 -2.21 11.03
N GLU A 226 -14.36 -1.15 10.67
CA GLU A 226 -14.79 -0.17 9.65
C GLU A 226 -14.18 -0.45 8.27
N ASN A 227 -13.59 -1.65 8.09
CA ASN A 227 -12.88 -2.07 6.89
C ASN A 227 -11.76 -1.10 6.50
N GLY A 228 -11.10 -0.45 7.46
CA GLY A 228 -9.86 0.31 7.26
C GLY A 228 -8.72 -0.59 6.76
N PHE A 229 -8.68 -1.83 7.24
CA PHE A 229 -7.89 -2.91 6.67
C PHE A 229 -8.79 -4.02 6.12
N TYR A 230 -8.39 -4.61 4.99
CA TYR A 230 -9.08 -5.76 4.37
C TYR A 230 -8.08 -6.67 3.65
N ARG A 231 -8.18 -7.99 3.89
CA ARG A 231 -7.44 -9.02 3.17
C ARG A 231 -8.29 -9.55 2.03
N TYR A 232 -7.79 -9.49 0.80
CA TYR A 232 -8.49 -9.96 -0.39
C TYR A 232 -8.08 -11.39 -0.68
N ASP A 233 -9.06 -12.29 -0.76
CA ASP A 233 -8.78 -13.71 -0.97
C ASP A 233 -8.88 -14.08 -2.46
N HIS A 234 -9.64 -13.29 -3.22
CA HIS A 234 -9.86 -13.49 -4.64
C HIS A 234 -9.63 -12.21 -5.44
N PHE A 235 -9.18 -12.35 -6.68
CA PHE A 235 -8.97 -11.22 -7.60
C PHE A 235 -10.24 -10.39 -7.80
N ASN A 236 -11.42 -11.03 -7.88
CA ASN A 236 -12.69 -10.33 -8.10
C ASN A 236 -13.05 -9.41 -6.93
N GLU A 237 -12.73 -9.78 -5.68
CA GLU A 237 -12.95 -8.91 -4.51
C GLU A 237 -12.12 -7.62 -4.63
N LEU A 238 -10.87 -7.75 -5.10
CA LEU A 238 -9.99 -6.61 -5.31
C LEU A 238 -10.49 -5.71 -6.47
N GLN A 239 -10.94 -6.35 -7.55
CA GLN A 239 -11.50 -5.64 -8.69
C GLN A 239 -12.75 -4.84 -8.28
N GLU A 240 -13.68 -5.46 -7.56
CA GLU A 240 -14.89 -4.79 -7.05
C GLU A 240 -14.55 -3.63 -6.12
N PHE A 241 -13.54 -3.79 -5.26
CA PHE A 241 -13.08 -2.69 -4.40
C PHE A 241 -12.64 -1.46 -5.22
N PHE A 242 -11.80 -1.66 -6.25
CA PHE A 242 -11.37 -0.55 -7.10
C PHE A 242 -12.51 -0.03 -7.99
N ASP A 243 -13.44 -0.89 -8.41
CA ASP A 243 -14.60 -0.47 -9.18
C ASP A 243 -15.49 0.50 -8.40
N ASN A 244 -15.75 0.17 -7.13
CA ASN A 244 -16.48 1.03 -6.20
C ASN A 244 -15.68 2.29 -5.83
N LEU A 245 -14.38 2.17 -5.62
CA LEU A 245 -13.52 3.30 -5.27
C LEU A 245 -13.48 4.35 -6.39
N LEU A 246 -13.51 3.91 -7.65
CA LEU A 246 -13.40 4.77 -8.83
C LEU A 246 -14.75 5.32 -9.32
N SER A 247 -15.88 4.78 -8.87
CA SER A 247 -17.22 5.22 -9.28
C SER A 247 -17.77 6.36 -8.42
N GLU A 248 -17.25 6.54 -7.21
CA GLU A 248 -17.73 7.55 -6.27
C GLU A 248 -16.96 8.88 -6.36
N GLU A 249 -17.69 10.00 -6.48
CA GLU A 249 -17.09 11.33 -6.36
C GLU A 249 -16.94 11.71 -4.88
N ARG A 250 -15.71 11.62 -4.36
CA ARG A 250 -15.38 11.97 -2.97
C ARG A 250 -14.41 13.14 -2.93
N SER A 251 -14.51 13.96 -1.89
CA SER A 251 -13.57 15.07 -1.64
C SER A 251 -13.09 15.04 -0.20
N PHE A 252 -11.78 14.90 -0.01
CA PHE A 252 -11.13 15.10 1.28
C PHE A 252 -11.06 16.60 1.62
N PHE A 253 -11.31 16.95 2.88
CA PHE A 253 -11.10 18.30 3.40
C PHE A 253 -10.61 18.25 4.85
N SER A 254 -9.76 19.21 5.22
CA SER A 254 -9.26 19.35 6.58
C SER A 254 -8.90 20.81 6.85
N SER A 255 -9.27 21.35 8.02
CA SER A 255 -8.92 22.69 8.47
C SER A 255 -9.07 22.79 9.98
N MET A 256 -8.32 23.69 10.62
CA MET A 256 -8.45 23.99 12.04
C MET A 256 -9.09 25.37 12.20
N LYS A 257 -10.35 25.40 12.65
CA LYS A 257 -11.16 26.62 12.84
C LYS A 257 -11.88 26.57 14.18
N SER A 258 -12.18 27.73 14.76
CA SER A 258 -13.00 27.79 15.96
C SER A 258 -14.43 27.34 15.69
N LYS A 259 -15.16 26.91 16.73
CA LYS A 259 -16.59 26.54 16.59
C LYS A 259 -17.44 27.70 16.05
N LYS A 260 -17.10 28.95 16.41
CA LYS A 260 -17.79 30.15 15.94
C LYS A 260 -17.59 30.34 14.43
N GLU A 261 -16.36 30.23 13.95
CA GLU A 261 -16.05 30.34 12.52
C GLU A 261 -16.68 29.20 11.72
N LEU A 262 -16.60 27.95 12.21
CA LEU A 262 -17.26 26.82 11.56
C LEU A 262 -18.78 27.03 11.44
N GLY A 263 -19.41 27.53 12.51
CA GLY A 263 -20.84 27.87 12.49
C GLY A 263 -21.17 28.93 11.43
N HIS A 264 -20.34 29.97 11.32
CA HIS A 264 -20.51 31.01 10.31
C HIS A 264 -20.31 30.48 8.88
N ILE A 265 -19.31 29.63 8.65
CA ILE A 265 -19.07 29.00 7.35
C ILE A 265 -20.28 28.14 6.94
N ILE A 266 -20.84 27.35 7.86
CA ILE A 266 -22.03 26.53 7.62
C ILE A 266 -23.22 27.43 7.24
N GLU A 267 -23.42 28.52 7.98
CA GLU A 267 -24.50 29.48 7.70
C GLU A 267 -24.37 30.09 6.31
N LEU A 268 -23.17 30.54 5.92
CA LEU A 268 -22.92 31.11 4.60
C LEU A 268 -23.11 30.08 3.49
N ALA A 269 -22.58 28.86 3.68
CA ALA A 269 -22.71 27.78 2.70
C ALA A 269 -24.17 27.38 2.50
N ASN A 270 -24.99 27.35 3.56
CA ASN A 270 -26.40 26.95 3.50
C ASN A 270 -27.30 27.91 2.70
N LYS A 271 -26.80 29.09 2.32
CA LYS A 271 -27.52 30.05 1.46
C LYS A 271 -27.59 29.63 -0.01
N GLU A 272 -26.79 28.65 -0.42
CA GLU A 272 -26.78 28.15 -1.80
C GLU A 272 -28.02 27.29 -2.11
N ASP A 273 -28.42 27.24 -3.38
CA ASP A 273 -29.71 26.68 -3.80
C ASP A 273 -29.78 25.15 -3.87
N SER A 274 -28.64 24.44 -3.86
CA SER A 274 -28.57 22.97 -3.94
C SER A 274 -27.55 22.40 -2.96
N TYR A 275 -27.68 21.12 -2.61
CA TYR A 275 -26.73 20.46 -1.69
C TYR A 275 -25.30 20.45 -2.23
N GLU A 276 -25.13 20.26 -3.54
CA GLU A 276 -23.84 20.29 -4.21
C GLU A 276 -23.21 21.68 -4.11
N LYS A 277 -23.97 22.73 -4.45
CA LYS A 277 -23.49 24.11 -4.31
C LYS A 277 -23.18 24.47 -2.86
N LYS A 278 -24.00 24.02 -1.91
CA LYS A 278 -23.71 24.18 -0.46
C LYS A 278 -22.39 23.52 -0.09
N ALA A 279 -22.13 22.30 -0.56
CA ALA A 279 -20.88 21.59 -0.31
C ALA A 279 -19.68 22.30 -0.96
N GLU A 280 -19.80 22.73 -2.21
CA GLU A 280 -18.76 23.49 -2.92
C GLU A 280 -18.43 24.80 -2.21
N ARG A 281 -19.46 25.54 -1.78
CA ARG A 281 -19.31 26.79 -1.03
C ARG A 281 -18.66 26.55 0.32
N PHE A 282 -19.08 25.53 1.06
CA PHE A 282 -18.45 25.11 2.32
C PHE A 282 -16.98 24.77 2.12
N LEU A 283 -16.66 23.94 1.13
CA LEU A 283 -15.30 23.53 0.80
C LEU A 283 -14.43 24.69 0.35
N LYS A 284 -15.00 25.74 -0.25
CA LYS A 284 -14.27 26.98 -0.55
C LYS A 284 -13.98 27.76 0.73
N LEU A 285 -14.99 28.01 1.55
CA LEU A 285 -14.90 28.83 2.76
C LEU A 285 -14.02 28.20 3.85
N ILE A 286 -14.01 26.88 4.00
CA ILE A 286 -13.18 26.20 5.03
C ILE A 286 -11.66 26.31 4.75
N LYS A 287 -11.29 26.72 3.53
CA LYS A 287 -9.91 26.94 3.09
C LYS A 287 -9.41 28.36 3.36
N GLU A 288 -10.32 29.32 3.49
CA GLU A 288 -10.06 30.73 3.87
C GLU A 288 -9.95 30.80 5.40
#